data_AF-A0A7S1BC29-F1
#
_entry.id   AF-A0A7S1BC29-F1
#
_cell.length_a   1.000
_cell.length_b   1.000
_cell.length_c   1.000
_cell.angle_alpha   90.00
_cell.angle_beta   90.00
_cell.angle_gamma   90.00
#
_symmetry.space_group_name_H-M   'P 1'
#
loop_
_entity.id
_entity.type
_entity.pdbx_description
1 polymer ?
#
loop_
_entity_poly.entity_id
_entity_poly.type
_entity_poly.pdbx_seq_one_letter_code
_entity_poly.pdbx_strand_id
1 'polypeptide(L)'
;MPRHAHRVPLSAFALFLSFTYLHIHGVQAYSTSVASKYKAPDCSTPAHVAESWVKQDAALLDFVGRKVPAVLDHTGATAFDEHLKGVQGVMRKWNASEHLVSAGLFHSIYGTEGFQGFCLPLSERDAIKDLIGPKAERMCWIFCMVDRFSVDQTVFEWLQGRTDRETYIFRSRPELGRFEISLSRDEWLDFIELTLGDWLEQVEGAAQSSSALFLWGKGEAYAYRRDAYHAMSKILSMVYPERLGTIVPSMVHDIYETEQPETRNLVQPRTPPMSDAAKRALEALRSAGEEIPKNMAPIPRDALAIS
;
A
#
# COMPACT_ATOMS: atom_id res chain seq x y z
N MET A 1 -50.73 -30.07 -64.52
CA MET A 1 -51.57 -29.04 -63.88
C MET A 1 -51.51 -29.25 -62.38
N PRO A 2 -51.47 -28.19 -61.54
CA PRO A 2 -50.61 -26.99 -61.52
C PRO A 2 -49.63 -27.06 -60.30
N ARG A 3 -48.45 -26.43 -60.22
CA ARG A 3 -48.02 -24.99 -60.26
C ARG A 3 -48.57 -24.09 -59.13
N HIS A 4 -47.62 -23.31 -58.59
CA HIS A 4 -47.67 -22.12 -57.72
C HIS A 4 -47.47 -22.36 -56.22
N ALA A 5 -46.38 -21.89 -55.58
CA ALA A 5 -45.73 -20.57 -55.48
C ALA A 5 -46.34 -19.67 -54.39
N HIS A 6 -45.58 -19.42 -53.33
CA HIS A 6 -45.66 -18.23 -52.46
C HIS A 6 -44.21 -17.87 -52.08
N ARG A 7 -43.52 -17.02 -52.83
CA ARG A 7 -43.45 -15.53 -52.74
C ARG A 7 -42.98 -15.01 -51.39
N VAL A 8 -41.72 -14.54 -51.40
CA VAL A 8 -41.11 -13.56 -50.49
C VAL A 8 -41.51 -12.14 -50.91
N PRO A 9 -41.60 -11.19 -49.97
CA PRO A 9 -40.82 -9.94 -50.03
C PRO A 9 -40.12 -9.67 -48.68
N LEU A 10 -38.84 -9.30 -48.55
CA LEU A 10 -38.07 -8.13 -49.02
C LEU A 10 -38.66 -6.77 -48.59
N SER A 11 -38.23 -6.33 -47.40
CA SER A 11 -38.10 -4.91 -46.99
C SER A 11 -36.95 -4.86 -45.97
N ALA A 12 -35.74 -4.49 -46.36
CA ALA A 12 -35.24 -3.11 -46.48
C ALA A 12 -35.14 -2.41 -45.11
N PHE A 13 -33.93 -2.27 -44.56
CA PHE A 13 -33.24 -0.99 -44.43
C PHE A 13 -31.83 -1.20 -43.85
N ALA A 14 -30.82 -0.91 -44.68
CA ALA A 14 -29.51 -0.54 -44.20
C ALA A 14 -29.58 0.89 -43.66
N LEU A 15 -28.99 1.15 -42.49
CA LEU A 15 -28.68 2.51 -42.06
C LEU A 15 -27.29 2.52 -41.44
N PHE A 16 -26.33 2.92 -42.28
CA PHE A 16 -25.13 3.62 -41.85
C PHE A 16 -25.56 4.87 -41.07
N LEU A 17 -25.11 5.01 -39.84
CA LEU A 17 -24.98 6.31 -39.19
C LEU A 17 -23.73 6.29 -38.30
N SER A 18 -22.71 6.96 -38.82
CA SER A 18 -21.62 7.57 -38.08
C SER A 18 -22.09 8.16 -36.75
N PHE A 19 -21.49 7.73 -35.64
CA PHE A 19 -21.51 8.49 -34.40
C PHE A 19 -20.09 8.84 -33.99
N THR A 20 -19.74 10.05 -34.39
CA THR A 20 -18.97 11.06 -33.63
C THR A 20 -18.07 10.56 -32.51
N TYR A 21 -16.78 10.77 -32.76
CA TYR A 21 -15.71 10.95 -31.78
C TYR A 21 -16.18 11.85 -30.63
N LEU A 22 -16.57 11.26 -29.50
CA LEU A 22 -16.78 11.99 -28.26
C LEU A 22 -15.45 12.01 -27.52
N HIS A 23 -14.72 13.13 -27.63
CA HIS A 23 -13.65 13.47 -26.68
C HIS A 23 -14.30 13.59 -25.29
N ILE A 24 -14.27 12.51 -24.52
CA ILE A 24 -14.55 12.59 -23.09
C ILE A 24 -13.28 13.17 -22.46
N HIS A 25 -13.29 14.48 -22.23
CA HIS A 25 -12.50 15.04 -21.14
C HIS A 25 -13.01 14.42 -19.84
N GLY A 26 -12.40 13.31 -19.45
CA GLY A 26 -12.60 12.74 -18.13
C GLY A 26 -12.07 13.74 -17.11
N VAL A 27 -12.98 14.49 -16.49
CA VAL A 27 -12.71 15.13 -15.21
C VAL A 27 -12.55 13.99 -14.23
N GLN A 28 -11.32 13.58 -14.01
CA GLN A 28 -10.95 12.61 -12.99
C GLN A 28 -11.43 13.19 -11.65
N ALA A 29 -12.34 12.49 -10.98
CA ALA A 29 -12.76 12.88 -9.64
C ALA A 29 -11.52 12.81 -8.74
N TYR A 30 -10.93 13.96 -8.43
CA TYR A 30 -9.82 14.03 -7.50
C TYR A 30 -10.32 13.49 -6.16
N SER A 31 -9.65 12.46 -5.65
CA SER A 31 -9.85 11.98 -4.28
C SER A 31 -9.77 13.19 -3.33
N THR A 32 -10.84 13.44 -2.57
CA THR A 32 -10.92 14.52 -1.59
C THR A 32 -10.09 14.26 -0.33
N SER A 33 -9.31 13.18 -0.30
CA SER A 33 -8.40 12.88 0.80
C SER A 33 -7.31 13.95 0.96
N VAL A 34 -6.92 14.21 2.20
CA VAL A 34 -5.79 15.08 2.53
C VAL A 34 -4.50 14.57 1.91
N ALA A 35 -4.32 13.24 1.85
CA ALA A 35 -3.20 12.60 1.19
C ALA A 35 -2.97 13.07 -0.27
N SER A 36 -4.01 13.48 -0.99
CA SER A 36 -3.89 14.01 -2.36
C SER A 36 -2.97 15.24 -2.48
N LYS A 37 -2.83 16.05 -1.42
CA LYS A 37 -1.91 17.21 -1.37
C LYS A 37 -0.43 16.80 -1.38
N TYR A 38 -0.17 15.55 -1.04
CA TYR A 38 1.17 14.98 -0.83
C TYR A 38 1.54 13.99 -1.94
N LYS A 39 0.94 14.12 -3.12
CA LYS A 39 1.23 13.30 -4.30
C LYS A 39 1.77 14.19 -5.41
N ALA A 40 2.70 13.65 -6.18
CA ALA A 40 3.19 14.23 -7.42
C ALA A 40 2.84 13.32 -8.62
N PRO A 41 2.62 13.85 -9.83
CA PRO A 41 2.73 15.27 -10.20
C PRO A 41 1.62 16.14 -9.58
N ASP A 42 1.96 17.40 -9.29
CA ASP A 42 1.07 18.45 -8.79
C ASP A 42 1.33 19.78 -9.51
N CYS A 43 0.68 20.86 -9.07
CA CYS A 43 0.84 22.19 -9.68
C CYS A 43 2.27 22.77 -9.56
N SER A 44 3.10 22.23 -8.67
CA SER A 44 4.50 22.63 -8.51
C SER A 44 5.47 21.79 -9.36
N THR A 45 4.98 20.69 -9.94
CA THR A 45 5.80 19.78 -10.75
C THR A 45 6.05 20.40 -12.14
N PRO A 46 7.31 20.58 -12.57
CA PRO A 46 7.59 21.10 -13.91
C PRO A 46 7.01 20.19 -15.01
N ALA A 47 6.38 20.78 -16.02
CA ALA A 47 5.70 20.02 -17.09
C ALA A 47 6.60 18.97 -17.76
N HIS A 48 7.86 19.33 -18.05
CA HIS A 48 8.82 18.40 -18.67
C HIS A 48 9.17 17.20 -17.77
N VAL A 49 9.16 17.39 -16.44
CA VAL A 49 9.36 16.30 -15.47
C VAL A 49 8.14 15.38 -15.46
N ALA A 50 6.95 15.94 -15.37
CA ALA A 50 5.70 15.18 -15.41
C ALA A 50 5.58 14.36 -16.71
N GLU A 51 5.90 14.95 -17.86
CA GLU A 51 5.94 14.23 -19.15
C GLU A 51 6.98 13.11 -19.18
N SER A 52 8.15 13.32 -18.56
CA SER A 52 9.18 12.28 -18.44
C SER A 52 8.67 11.10 -17.61
N TRP A 53 8.01 11.36 -16.48
CA TRP A 53 7.44 10.33 -15.63
C TRP A 53 6.37 9.51 -16.34
N VAL A 54 5.46 10.15 -17.08
CA VAL A 54 4.46 9.45 -17.89
C VAL A 54 5.12 8.47 -18.88
N LYS A 55 6.23 8.87 -19.52
CA LYS A 55 6.97 8.01 -20.44
C LYS A 55 7.66 6.84 -19.72
N GLN A 56 8.25 7.10 -18.55
CA GLN A 56 8.93 6.08 -17.74
C GLN A 56 7.94 5.04 -17.21
N ASP A 57 6.76 5.48 -16.77
CA ASP A 57 5.75 4.61 -16.16
C ASP A 57 4.93 3.81 -17.16
N ALA A 58 4.94 4.18 -18.45
CA ALA A 58 4.03 3.60 -19.44
C ALA A 58 4.09 2.06 -19.46
N ALA A 59 5.28 1.48 -19.47
CA ALA A 59 5.46 0.02 -19.45
C ALA A 59 5.04 -0.61 -18.11
N LEU A 60 5.27 0.08 -16.99
CA LEU A 60 4.91 -0.37 -15.65
C LEU A 60 3.39 -0.40 -15.47
N LEU A 61 2.71 0.67 -15.86
CA LEU A 61 1.26 0.81 -15.78
C LEU A 61 0.54 -0.13 -16.73
N ASP A 62 1.08 -0.36 -17.94
CA ASP A 62 0.56 -1.37 -18.86
C ASP A 62 0.70 -2.80 -18.29
N PHE A 63 1.81 -3.11 -17.62
CA PHE A 63 1.94 -4.37 -16.89
C PHE A 63 0.87 -4.53 -15.80
N VAL A 64 0.72 -3.50 -14.94
CA VAL A 64 -0.29 -3.51 -13.86
C VAL A 64 -1.69 -3.67 -14.44
N GLY A 65 -2.06 -2.89 -15.45
CA GLY A 65 -3.39 -2.95 -16.07
C GLY A 65 -3.70 -4.29 -16.77
N ARG A 66 -2.69 -5.00 -17.27
CA ARG A 66 -2.87 -6.33 -17.90
C ARG A 66 -2.94 -7.48 -16.90
N LYS A 67 -2.24 -7.36 -15.76
CA LYS A 67 -2.05 -8.49 -14.84
C LYS A 67 -2.89 -8.38 -13.58
N VAL A 68 -3.19 -7.17 -13.12
CA VAL A 68 -3.94 -6.93 -11.89
C VAL A 68 -5.41 -6.75 -12.23
N PRO A 69 -6.33 -7.58 -11.71
CA PRO A 69 -7.76 -7.42 -11.93
C PRO A 69 -8.24 -6.02 -11.50
N ALA A 70 -9.03 -5.35 -12.34
CA ALA A 70 -9.53 -4.00 -12.08
C ALA A 70 -10.45 -3.91 -10.83
N VAL A 71 -11.02 -5.04 -10.39
CA VAL A 71 -11.91 -5.15 -9.23
C VAL A 71 -11.24 -6.02 -8.18
N LEU A 72 -10.38 -5.41 -7.37
CA LEU A 72 -9.88 -6.01 -6.14
C LEU A 72 -10.35 -5.15 -4.97
N ASP A 73 -11.24 -5.72 -4.16
CA ASP A 73 -11.64 -5.13 -2.88
C ASP A 73 -10.38 -5.02 -2.00
N HIS A 74 -10.05 -3.80 -1.58
CA HIS A 74 -8.96 -3.50 -0.65
C HIS A 74 -9.47 -2.59 0.48
N THR A 75 -8.63 -2.36 1.50
CA THR A 75 -8.91 -1.44 2.61
C THR A 75 -8.85 0.01 2.15
N GLY A 76 -9.83 0.42 1.34
CA GLY A 76 -9.93 1.76 0.75
C GLY A 76 -11.13 1.85 -0.19
N ALA A 77 -11.59 3.07 -0.46
CA ALA A 77 -12.78 3.34 -1.29
C ALA A 77 -12.50 3.43 -2.80
N THR A 78 -11.26 3.22 -3.24
CA THR A 78 -10.78 3.43 -4.62
C THR A 78 -10.58 2.10 -5.37
N ALA A 79 -10.14 2.11 -6.64
CA ALA A 79 -9.68 0.90 -7.33
C ALA A 79 -8.21 0.57 -6.96
N PHE A 80 -7.82 -0.71 -6.95
CA PHE A 80 -6.51 -1.14 -6.43
C PHE A 80 -5.33 -0.48 -7.16
N ASP A 81 -5.50 -0.17 -8.45
CA ASP A 81 -4.50 0.56 -9.23
C ASP A 81 -4.38 2.04 -8.83
N GLU A 82 -5.44 2.66 -8.32
CA GLU A 82 -5.42 4.06 -7.85
C GLU A 82 -4.60 4.21 -6.57
N HIS A 83 -4.72 3.29 -5.62
CA HIS A 83 -3.89 3.26 -4.42
C HIS A 83 -2.40 3.11 -4.78
N LEU A 84 -2.05 2.15 -5.65
CA LEU A 84 -0.65 1.95 -6.06
C LEU A 84 -0.05 3.17 -6.76
N LYS A 85 -0.82 3.82 -7.65
CA LYS A 85 -0.44 5.11 -8.25
C LYS A 85 -0.33 6.21 -7.20
N GLY A 86 -1.19 6.20 -6.19
CA GLY A 86 -1.16 7.10 -5.05
C GLY A 86 0.15 7.00 -4.28
N VAL A 87 0.58 5.78 -3.92
CA VAL A 87 1.84 5.54 -3.21
C VAL A 87 3.04 5.95 -4.07
N GLN A 88 3.04 5.63 -5.37
CA GLN A 88 4.05 6.12 -6.31
C GLN A 88 4.12 7.66 -6.31
N GLY A 89 2.97 8.32 -6.31
CA GLY A 89 2.87 9.77 -6.24
C GLY A 89 3.40 10.35 -4.94
N VAL A 90 3.18 9.68 -3.80
CA VAL A 90 3.78 10.06 -2.50
C VAL A 90 5.30 9.94 -2.56
N MET A 91 5.82 8.83 -3.08
CA MET A 91 7.28 8.63 -3.23
C MET A 91 7.91 9.73 -4.10
N ARG A 92 7.27 10.12 -5.20
CA ARG A 92 7.73 11.25 -6.03
C ARG A 92 7.68 12.58 -5.29
N LYS A 93 6.60 12.85 -4.55
CA LYS A 93 6.44 14.08 -3.78
C LYS A 93 7.50 14.21 -2.69
N TRP A 94 7.88 13.09 -2.08
CA TRP A 94 8.96 13.00 -1.09
C TRP A 94 10.36 12.98 -1.71
N ASN A 95 10.47 13.14 -3.03
CA ASN A 95 11.71 13.09 -3.79
C ASN A 95 12.52 11.81 -3.51
N ALA A 96 11.81 10.68 -3.38
CA ALA A 96 12.42 9.38 -3.16
C ALA A 96 13.24 8.91 -4.37
N SER A 97 14.09 7.92 -4.17
CA SER A 97 14.86 7.28 -5.24
C SER A 97 13.95 6.60 -6.27
N GLU A 98 14.42 6.49 -7.51
CA GLU A 98 13.65 5.86 -8.60
C GLU A 98 13.22 4.41 -8.31
N HIS A 99 14.06 3.66 -7.58
CA HIS A 99 13.70 2.30 -7.18
C HIS A 99 12.60 2.27 -6.12
N LEU A 100 12.52 3.27 -5.23
CA LEU A 100 11.41 3.41 -4.28
C LEU A 100 10.13 3.88 -4.96
N VAL A 101 10.23 4.78 -5.94
CA VAL A 101 9.07 5.18 -6.77
C VAL A 101 8.49 3.95 -7.48
N SER A 102 9.34 3.13 -8.09
CA SER A 102 8.92 1.87 -8.73
C SER A 102 8.38 0.86 -7.70
N ALA A 103 9.04 0.73 -6.54
CA ALA A 103 8.55 -0.12 -5.47
C ALA A 103 7.17 0.32 -4.97
N GLY A 104 6.90 1.63 -4.88
CA GLY A 104 5.59 2.19 -4.53
C GLY A 104 4.44 1.64 -5.38
N LEU A 105 4.68 1.47 -6.69
CA LEU A 105 3.69 0.94 -7.63
C LEU A 105 3.53 -0.60 -7.52
N PHE A 106 4.49 -1.33 -6.95
CA PHE A 106 4.53 -2.81 -6.93
C PHE A 106 4.61 -3.42 -5.52
N HIS A 107 4.59 -2.61 -4.45
CA HIS A 107 4.99 -3.01 -3.10
C HIS A 107 4.19 -4.21 -2.55
N SER A 108 2.94 -4.39 -2.99
CA SER A 108 2.03 -5.44 -2.55
C SER A 108 1.86 -6.60 -3.54
N ILE A 109 2.67 -6.65 -4.62
CA ILE A 109 2.46 -7.55 -5.77
C ILE A 109 2.44 -9.05 -5.44
N TYR A 110 3.13 -9.48 -4.37
CA TYR A 110 3.19 -10.88 -3.93
C TYR A 110 2.29 -11.18 -2.71
N GLY A 111 1.42 -10.24 -2.33
CA GLY A 111 0.57 -10.33 -1.15
C GLY A 111 1.32 -9.99 0.14
N THR A 112 0.70 -9.19 0.99
CA THR A 112 1.26 -8.65 2.25
C THR A 112 0.59 -9.26 3.48
N GLU A 113 1.15 -9.04 4.66
CA GLU A 113 0.55 -9.49 5.94
C GLU A 113 -0.92 -9.08 6.11
N GLY A 114 -1.29 -7.89 5.61
CA GLY A 114 -2.65 -7.35 5.66
C GLY A 114 -3.45 -7.49 4.36
N PHE A 115 -2.89 -8.10 3.30
CA PHE A 115 -3.55 -8.23 2.01
C PHE A 115 -3.13 -9.50 1.28
N GLN A 116 -4.02 -10.47 1.17
CA GLN A 116 -3.78 -11.75 0.50
C GLN A 116 -4.81 -12.03 -0.61
N GLY A 117 -5.38 -10.97 -1.21
CA GLY A 117 -6.33 -11.07 -2.30
C GLY A 117 -5.65 -11.55 -3.59
N PHE A 118 -5.57 -10.68 -4.60
CA PHE A 118 -4.74 -10.99 -5.77
C PHE A 118 -3.26 -10.81 -5.45
N CYS A 119 -2.46 -11.80 -5.80
CA CYS A 119 -1.02 -11.75 -5.76
C CYS A 119 -0.44 -12.56 -6.93
N LEU A 120 0.71 -12.13 -7.44
CA LEU A 120 1.50 -12.94 -8.35
C LEU A 120 2.25 -14.03 -7.56
N PRO A 121 2.43 -15.23 -8.15
CA PRO A 121 3.22 -16.26 -7.51
C PRO A 121 4.70 -15.85 -7.46
N LEU A 122 5.43 -16.31 -6.44
CA LEU A 122 6.86 -16.02 -6.27
C LEU A 122 7.76 -16.54 -7.41
N SER A 123 7.24 -17.40 -8.30
CA SER A 123 7.92 -17.79 -9.53
C SER A 123 8.07 -16.65 -10.53
N GLU A 124 7.27 -15.58 -10.42
CA GLU A 124 7.34 -14.40 -11.29
C GLU A 124 8.41 -13.39 -10.86
N ARG A 125 9.14 -13.65 -9.75
CA ARG A 125 10.07 -12.68 -9.19
C ARG A 125 11.13 -12.21 -10.16
N ASP A 126 11.69 -13.10 -10.98
CA ASP A 126 12.71 -12.72 -11.96
C ASP A 126 12.12 -11.83 -13.06
N ALA A 127 10.90 -12.11 -13.52
CA ALA A 127 10.21 -11.25 -14.49
C ALA A 127 9.91 -9.85 -13.91
N ILE A 128 9.51 -9.76 -12.64
CA ILE A 128 9.32 -8.46 -11.96
C ILE A 128 10.66 -7.76 -11.77
N LYS A 129 11.71 -8.48 -11.37
CA LYS A 129 13.06 -7.93 -11.19
C LYS A 129 13.61 -7.32 -12.48
N ASP A 130 13.38 -7.98 -13.61
CA ASP A 130 13.78 -7.46 -14.93
C ASP A 130 12.97 -6.22 -15.31
N LEU A 131 11.72 -6.11 -14.86
CA LEU A 131 10.83 -4.99 -15.16
C LEU A 131 11.14 -3.73 -14.33
N ILE A 132 11.28 -3.85 -13.01
CA ILE A 132 11.42 -2.70 -12.08
C ILE A 132 12.83 -2.54 -11.52
N GLY A 133 13.73 -3.45 -11.85
CA GLY A 133 15.10 -3.50 -11.36
C GLY A 133 15.22 -4.21 -9.99
N PRO A 134 16.43 -4.68 -9.66
CA PRO A 134 16.66 -5.55 -8.50
C PRO A 134 16.43 -4.88 -7.14
N LYS A 135 16.71 -3.57 -7.02
CA LYS A 135 16.49 -2.84 -5.77
C LYS A 135 15.00 -2.66 -5.48
N ALA A 136 14.21 -2.30 -6.49
CA ALA A 136 12.78 -2.12 -6.35
C ALA A 136 12.09 -3.46 -6.06
N GLU A 137 12.40 -4.51 -6.82
CA GLU A 137 11.85 -5.85 -6.58
C GLU A 137 12.19 -6.38 -5.19
N ARG A 138 13.42 -6.13 -4.71
CA ARG A 138 13.81 -6.49 -3.35
C ARG A 138 12.94 -5.79 -2.31
N MET A 139 12.64 -4.50 -2.46
CA MET A 139 11.73 -3.80 -1.55
C MET A 139 10.32 -4.39 -1.58
N CYS A 140 9.76 -4.66 -2.76
CA CYS A 140 8.45 -5.31 -2.91
C CYS A 140 8.42 -6.70 -2.25
N TRP A 141 9.47 -7.49 -2.45
CA TRP A 141 9.58 -8.81 -1.83
C TRP A 141 9.61 -8.70 -0.31
N ILE A 142 10.47 -7.85 0.27
CA ILE A 142 10.52 -7.67 1.73
C ILE A 142 9.16 -7.24 2.26
N PHE A 143 8.49 -6.29 1.60
CA PHE A 143 7.19 -5.76 1.99
C PHE A 143 6.10 -6.84 2.05
N CYS A 144 6.15 -7.78 1.12
CA CYS A 144 5.23 -8.91 1.06
C CYS A 144 5.56 -10.03 2.07
N MET A 145 6.84 -10.20 2.41
CA MET A 145 7.29 -11.32 3.25
C MET A 145 7.26 -11.01 4.74
N VAL A 146 7.35 -9.75 5.15
CA VAL A 146 7.65 -9.38 6.54
C VAL A 146 6.45 -9.53 7.50
N ASP A 147 6.74 -9.94 8.74
CA ASP A 147 5.89 -9.70 9.91
C ASP A 147 6.07 -8.23 10.32
N ARG A 148 5.02 -7.41 10.19
CA ARG A 148 5.10 -5.97 10.44
C ARG A 148 5.46 -5.64 11.89
N PHE A 149 5.15 -6.53 12.85
CA PHE A 149 5.55 -6.33 14.24
C PHE A 149 7.08 -6.34 14.39
N SER A 150 7.78 -7.20 13.65
CA SER A 150 9.24 -7.23 13.68
C SER A 150 9.87 -5.94 13.11
N VAL A 151 9.21 -5.29 12.16
CA VAL A 151 9.61 -3.97 11.65
C VAL A 151 9.44 -2.92 12.74
N ASP A 152 8.29 -2.93 13.43
CA ASP A 152 7.96 -1.95 14.48
C ASP A 152 8.98 -1.98 15.62
N GLN A 153 9.43 -3.17 16.00
CA GLN A 153 10.50 -3.33 16.99
C GLN A 153 11.78 -2.59 16.57
N THR A 154 12.18 -2.66 15.29
CA THR A 154 13.40 -1.99 14.83
C THR A 154 13.33 -0.47 14.92
N VAL A 155 12.17 0.15 14.63
CA VAL A 155 12.02 1.61 14.72
C VAL A 155 11.95 2.08 16.17
N PHE A 156 11.33 1.31 17.06
CA PHE A 156 11.32 1.62 18.49
C PHE A 156 12.71 1.51 19.11
N GLU A 157 13.45 0.46 18.78
CA GLU A 157 14.84 0.29 19.24
C GLU A 157 15.75 1.43 18.76
N TRP A 158 15.60 1.87 17.51
CA TRP A 158 16.36 3.00 16.98
C TRP A 158 16.12 4.27 17.80
N LEU A 159 14.86 4.57 18.11
CA LEU A 159 14.49 5.74 18.92
C LEU A 159 14.94 5.65 20.39
N GLN A 160 15.23 4.45 20.89
CA GLN A 160 15.84 4.21 22.21
C GLN A 160 17.36 4.39 22.20
N GLY A 161 17.95 4.88 21.11
CA GLY A 161 19.38 5.18 21.00
C GLY A 161 20.22 4.05 20.40
N ARG A 162 19.61 2.99 19.85
CA ARG A 162 20.33 1.93 19.12
C ARG A 162 20.51 2.30 17.64
N THR A 163 21.13 3.44 17.38
CA THR A 163 21.17 4.07 16.05
C THR A 163 22.33 3.61 15.15
N ASP A 164 23.40 3.07 15.75
CA ASP A 164 24.67 2.78 15.07
C ASP A 164 24.71 1.37 14.47
N ARG A 165 23.54 0.83 14.11
CA ARG A 165 23.44 -0.49 13.48
C ARG A 165 23.66 -0.37 11.97
N GLU A 166 24.63 -1.13 11.47
CA GLU A 166 24.86 -1.35 10.04
C GLU A 166 23.87 -2.35 9.42
N THR A 167 23.25 -3.19 10.26
CA THR A 167 22.34 -4.25 9.82
C THR A 167 21.09 -4.29 10.69
N TYR A 168 19.95 -4.42 10.02
CA TYR A 168 18.63 -4.61 10.61
C TYR A 168 18.11 -5.98 10.22
N ILE A 169 17.38 -6.61 11.14
CA ILE A 169 16.79 -7.93 10.91
C ILE A 169 15.29 -7.82 11.10
N PHE A 170 14.55 -8.18 10.06
CA PHE A 170 13.13 -8.48 10.17
C PHE A 170 12.89 -9.98 10.23
N ARG A 171 11.70 -10.37 10.68
CA ARG A 171 11.19 -11.73 10.55
C ARG A 171 10.20 -11.78 9.41
N SER A 172 10.24 -12.84 8.61
CA SER A 172 9.14 -13.13 7.69
C SER A 172 7.87 -13.47 8.48
N ARG A 173 6.72 -13.37 7.83
CA ARG A 173 5.43 -13.77 8.39
C ARG A 173 5.49 -15.18 8.97
N PRO A 174 4.83 -15.45 10.11
CA PRO A 174 4.88 -16.74 10.78
C PRO A 174 4.51 -17.92 9.87
N GLU A 175 3.47 -17.77 9.05
CA GLU A 175 3.01 -18.82 8.14
C GLU A 175 3.96 -19.13 6.98
N LEU A 176 4.95 -18.27 6.73
CA LEU A 176 5.99 -18.46 5.72
C LEU A 176 7.26 -19.14 6.28
N GLY A 177 7.25 -19.53 7.55
CA GLY A 177 8.38 -20.19 8.21
C GLY A 177 9.32 -19.25 8.99
N ARG A 178 8.95 -17.97 9.12
CA ARG A 178 9.58 -16.99 10.04
C ARG A 178 11.11 -16.85 9.88
N PHE A 179 11.60 -16.96 8.66
CA PHE A 179 13.02 -16.79 8.36
C PHE A 179 13.46 -15.34 8.56
N GLU A 180 14.77 -15.15 8.77
CA GLU A 180 15.35 -13.82 8.92
C GLU A 180 15.51 -13.13 7.57
N ILE A 181 15.16 -11.85 7.55
CA ILE A 181 15.41 -10.96 6.42
C ILE A 181 16.42 -9.93 6.91
N SER A 182 17.65 -10.02 6.41
CA SER A 182 18.73 -9.07 6.72
C SER A 182 18.69 -7.89 5.76
N LEU A 183 18.81 -6.68 6.30
CA LEU A 183 18.80 -5.41 5.56
C LEU A 183 20.04 -4.60 5.95
N SER A 184 20.62 -3.90 4.97
CA SER A 184 21.52 -2.79 5.28
C SER A 184 20.74 -1.63 5.92
N ARG A 185 21.47 -0.65 6.48
CA ARG A 185 20.85 0.59 6.98
C ARG A 185 20.03 1.32 5.90
N ASP A 186 20.55 1.38 4.67
CA ASP A 186 19.85 2.06 3.56
C ASP A 186 18.58 1.30 3.15
N GLU A 187 18.63 -0.03 3.07
CA GLU A 187 17.44 -0.85 2.76
C GLU A 187 16.38 -0.74 3.86
N TRP A 188 16.81 -0.63 5.12
CA TRP A 188 15.90 -0.41 6.24
C TRP A 188 15.23 0.97 6.17
N LEU A 189 15.99 2.03 5.84
CA LEU A 189 15.44 3.38 5.65
C LEU A 189 14.47 3.43 4.47
N ASP A 190 14.85 2.85 3.34
CA ASP A 190 14.00 2.69 2.16
C ASP A 190 12.69 1.97 2.51
N PHE A 191 12.78 0.88 3.29
CA PHE A 191 11.63 0.10 3.71
C PHE A 191 10.65 0.89 4.59
N ILE A 192 11.15 1.61 5.60
CA ILE A 192 10.28 2.37 6.49
C ILE A 192 9.70 3.61 5.80
N GLU A 193 10.41 4.20 4.82
CA GLU A 193 9.89 5.27 3.96
C GLU A 193 8.70 4.78 3.13
N LEU A 194 8.88 3.66 2.42
CA LEU A 194 7.80 3.04 1.65
C LEU A 194 6.62 2.64 2.54
N THR A 195 6.89 2.05 3.70
CA THR A 195 5.85 1.62 4.67
C THR A 195 5.06 2.78 5.23
N LEU A 196 5.71 3.91 5.53
CA LEU A 196 5.02 5.10 6.00
C LEU A 196 4.20 5.75 4.89
N GLY A 197 4.76 5.87 3.68
CA GLY A 197 4.08 6.42 2.51
C GLY A 197 2.83 5.61 2.14
N ASP A 198 2.94 4.28 2.10
CA ASP A 198 1.81 3.35 1.90
C ASP A 198 0.67 3.62 2.89
N TRP A 199 0.98 3.70 4.18
CA TRP A 199 -0.04 3.88 5.20
C TRP A 199 -0.72 5.25 5.13
N LEU A 200 0.08 6.33 5.02
CA LEU A 200 -0.44 7.69 4.97
C LEU A 200 -1.28 7.93 3.71
N GLU A 201 -1.01 7.22 2.61
CA GLU A 201 -1.81 7.32 1.40
C GLU A 201 -3.24 6.78 1.60
N GLN A 202 -3.39 5.69 2.36
CA GLN A 202 -4.64 4.90 2.40
C GLN A 202 -5.51 5.12 3.64
N VAL A 203 -4.95 5.56 4.78
CA VAL A 203 -5.62 5.51 6.09
C VAL A 203 -6.96 6.25 6.12
N GLU A 204 -7.06 7.43 5.48
CA GLU A 204 -8.30 8.20 5.41
C GLU A 204 -9.42 7.39 4.73
N GLY A 205 -9.10 6.68 3.64
CA GLY A 205 -10.04 5.84 2.93
C GLY A 205 -10.40 4.60 3.73
N ALA A 206 -9.42 3.94 4.34
CA ALA A 206 -9.61 2.76 5.17
C ALA A 206 -10.51 3.05 6.40
N ALA A 207 -10.44 4.27 6.94
CA ALA A 207 -11.24 4.70 8.09
C ALA A 207 -12.73 4.98 7.77
N GLN A 208 -13.12 5.07 6.49
CA GLN A 208 -14.50 5.39 6.10
C GLN A 208 -15.49 4.24 6.37
N SER A 209 -15.00 3.01 6.41
CA SER A 209 -15.77 1.79 6.63
C SER A 209 -15.20 0.96 7.78
N SER A 210 -15.97 -0.02 8.25
CA SER A 210 -15.46 -1.07 9.12
C SER A 210 -14.73 -2.14 8.32
N SER A 211 -13.85 -2.88 8.97
CA SER A 211 -13.12 -3.99 8.37
C SER A 211 -13.13 -5.21 9.28
N ALA A 212 -13.84 -6.26 8.86
CA ALA A 212 -13.82 -7.54 9.58
C ALA A 212 -12.43 -8.20 9.53
N LEU A 213 -11.68 -7.97 8.45
CA LEU A 213 -10.33 -8.52 8.27
C LEU A 213 -9.35 -7.95 9.28
N PHE A 214 -9.42 -6.64 9.52
CA PHE A 214 -8.54 -5.95 10.46
C PHE A 214 -9.17 -5.71 11.84
N LEU A 215 -10.39 -6.24 12.06
CA LEU A 215 -11.14 -6.07 13.30
C LEU A 215 -11.42 -4.60 13.64
N TRP A 216 -11.62 -3.76 12.62
CA TRP A 216 -11.88 -2.33 12.77
C TRP A 216 -13.38 -2.02 12.76
N GLY A 217 -13.82 -1.25 13.73
CA GLY A 217 -14.97 -0.37 13.60
C GLY A 217 -14.70 0.80 12.65
N LYS A 218 -15.74 1.56 12.31
CA LYS A 218 -15.58 2.77 11.48
C LYS A 218 -14.67 3.77 12.20
N GLY A 219 -13.67 4.30 11.48
CA GLY A 219 -12.67 5.23 12.03
C GLY A 219 -11.47 4.55 12.67
N GLU A 220 -11.57 3.29 13.08
CA GLU A 220 -10.52 2.64 13.89
C GLU A 220 -9.27 2.25 13.10
N ALA A 221 -9.29 2.38 11.77
CA ALA A 221 -8.10 2.18 10.93
C ALA A 221 -6.91 3.02 11.41
N TYR A 222 -7.14 4.27 11.88
CA TYR A 222 -6.12 5.14 12.45
C TYR A 222 -5.35 4.55 13.65
N ALA A 223 -5.92 3.58 14.36
CA ALA A 223 -5.27 2.91 15.48
C ALA A 223 -4.14 1.97 15.03
N TYR A 224 -4.20 1.49 13.78
CA TYR A 224 -3.31 0.48 13.25
C TYR A 224 -1.86 0.97 13.22
N ARG A 225 -0.99 0.28 13.96
CA ARG A 225 0.48 0.52 14.03
C ARG A 225 0.88 1.99 14.19
N ARG A 226 0.00 2.84 14.72
CA ARG A 226 0.15 4.30 14.70
C ARG A 226 1.44 4.78 15.35
N ASP A 227 1.83 4.13 16.45
CA ASP A 227 3.06 4.47 17.18
C ASP A 227 4.30 4.19 16.33
N ALA A 228 4.29 3.09 15.56
CA ALA A 228 5.36 2.77 14.63
C ALA A 228 5.39 3.76 13.47
N TYR A 229 4.24 4.17 12.92
CA TYR A 229 4.19 5.20 11.88
C TYR A 229 4.70 6.57 12.36
N HIS A 230 4.35 6.99 13.58
CA HIS A 230 4.94 8.18 14.20
C HIS A 230 6.44 8.02 14.44
N ALA A 231 6.90 6.83 14.84
CA ALA A 231 8.33 6.54 14.98
C ALA A 231 9.07 6.64 13.64
N MET A 232 8.54 6.03 12.56
CA MET A 232 9.09 6.12 11.21
C MET A 232 9.18 7.58 10.74
N SER A 233 8.13 8.37 10.95
CA SER A 233 8.10 9.80 10.63
C SER A 233 9.23 10.56 11.33
N LYS A 234 9.42 10.34 12.64
CA LYS A 234 10.50 10.95 13.42
C LYS A 234 11.88 10.53 12.90
N ILE A 235 12.10 9.24 12.65
CA ILE A 235 13.37 8.69 12.15
C ILE A 235 13.72 9.31 10.80
N LEU A 236 12.80 9.26 9.83
CA LEU A 236 13.01 9.78 8.48
C LEU A 236 13.30 11.28 8.49
N SER A 237 12.63 12.03 9.37
CA SER A 237 12.86 13.47 9.55
C SER A 237 14.25 13.77 10.14
N MET A 238 14.73 12.93 11.05
CA MET A 238 16.06 13.07 11.65
C MET A 238 17.17 12.68 10.69
N VAL A 239 16.96 11.63 9.88
CA VAL A 239 17.97 11.09 8.96
C VAL A 239 18.07 11.92 7.67
N TYR A 240 16.95 12.43 7.18
CA TYR A 240 16.88 13.24 5.95
C TYR A 240 16.24 14.61 6.21
N PRO A 241 16.88 15.49 7.01
CA PRO A 241 16.27 16.76 7.42
C PRO A 241 15.93 17.68 6.26
N GLU A 242 16.74 17.69 5.19
CA GLU A 242 16.49 18.53 4.01
C GLU A 242 15.36 17.98 3.12
N ARG A 243 15.25 16.65 2.98
CA ARG A 243 14.30 16.01 2.06
C ARG A 243 12.96 15.71 2.73
N LEU A 244 12.98 15.18 3.95
CA LEU A 244 11.81 14.65 4.65
C LEU A 244 11.47 15.40 5.93
N GLY A 245 12.39 16.23 6.46
CA GLY A 245 12.27 16.86 7.77
C GLY A 245 11.06 17.78 7.96
N THR A 246 10.48 18.32 6.88
CA THR A 246 9.23 19.10 6.93
C THR A 246 8.05 18.33 6.36
N ILE A 247 8.19 17.75 5.16
CA ILE A 247 7.05 17.20 4.43
C ILE A 247 6.43 15.97 5.10
N VAL A 248 7.25 15.10 5.70
CA VAL A 248 6.75 13.87 6.34
C VAL A 248 5.99 14.19 7.64
N PRO A 249 6.51 15.02 8.58
CA PRO A 249 5.73 15.45 9.73
C PRO A 249 4.45 16.21 9.36
N SER A 250 4.50 17.08 8.34
CA SER A 250 3.30 17.79 7.87
C SER A 250 2.24 16.83 7.32
N MET A 251 2.62 15.84 6.51
CA MET A 251 1.69 14.83 6.01
C MET A 251 1.07 14.02 7.14
N VAL A 252 1.87 13.56 8.10
CA VAL A 252 1.37 12.84 9.28
C VAL A 252 0.39 13.71 10.07
N HIS A 253 0.74 14.97 10.36
CA HIS A 253 -0.13 15.88 11.09
C HIS A 253 -1.46 16.09 10.35
N ASP A 254 -1.40 16.52 9.09
CA ASP A 254 -2.59 16.86 8.32
C ASP A 254 -3.56 15.67 8.17
N ILE A 255 -3.03 14.45 8.00
CA ILE A 255 -3.86 13.25 7.88
C ILE A 255 -4.48 12.86 9.22
N TYR A 256 -3.69 12.78 10.30
CA TYR A 256 -4.21 12.38 11.61
C TYR A 256 -5.13 13.45 12.23
N GLU A 257 -5.08 14.71 11.80
CA GLU A 257 -6.09 15.72 12.18
C GLU A 257 -7.49 15.40 11.64
N THR A 258 -7.61 14.59 10.59
CA THR A 258 -8.91 14.14 10.08
C THR A 258 -9.56 13.04 10.93
N GLU A 259 -8.79 12.43 11.85
CA GLU A 259 -9.26 11.40 12.76
C GLU A 259 -10.27 11.96 13.77
N GLN A 260 -11.38 11.23 13.94
CA GLN A 260 -12.41 11.57 14.92
C GLN A 260 -11.92 11.37 16.36
N PRO A 261 -12.31 12.23 17.32
CA PRO A 261 -11.82 12.17 18.69
C PRO A 261 -11.98 10.80 19.38
N GLU A 262 -13.01 10.03 19.01
CA GLU A 262 -13.38 8.76 19.62
C GLU A 262 -12.35 7.64 19.38
N THR A 263 -11.52 7.76 18.33
CA THR A 263 -10.52 6.72 17.99
C THR A 263 -9.09 7.13 18.32
N ARG A 264 -8.85 8.39 18.72
CA ARG A 264 -7.50 8.94 18.99
C ARG A 264 -6.76 8.24 20.13
N ASN A 265 -7.49 7.68 21.08
CA ASN A 265 -6.93 6.92 22.19
C ASN A 265 -6.66 5.45 21.85
N LEU A 266 -7.11 4.96 20.69
CA LEU A 266 -6.97 3.56 20.30
C LEU A 266 -5.61 3.27 19.67
N VAL A 267 -5.15 2.05 19.84
CA VAL A 267 -3.93 1.51 19.24
C VAL A 267 -4.15 0.04 18.89
N GLN A 268 -3.58 -0.38 17.76
CA GLN A 268 -3.54 -1.77 17.33
C GLN A 268 -2.11 -2.11 16.90
N PRO A 269 -1.28 -2.65 17.82
CA PRO A 269 0.15 -2.83 17.58
C PRO A 269 0.51 -3.97 16.63
N ARG A 270 -0.43 -4.90 16.37
CA ARG A 270 -0.17 -6.09 15.54
C ARG A 270 -1.27 -6.26 14.50
N THR A 271 -0.87 -6.68 13.32
CA THR A 271 -1.77 -7.05 12.22
C THR A 271 -2.56 -8.31 12.60
N PRO A 272 -3.89 -8.29 12.49
CA PRO A 272 -4.69 -9.51 12.64
C PRO A 272 -4.35 -10.55 11.55
N PRO A 273 -4.44 -11.85 11.85
CA PRO A 273 -4.11 -12.90 10.89
C PRO A 273 -5.15 -12.99 9.76
N MET A 274 -4.70 -12.81 8.52
CA MET A 274 -5.55 -12.76 7.32
C MET A 274 -5.93 -14.14 6.75
N SER A 275 -5.38 -15.23 7.30
CA SER A 275 -5.64 -16.60 6.81
C SER A 275 -5.61 -17.63 7.93
N ASP A 276 -6.18 -18.81 7.70
CA ASP A 276 -6.11 -19.92 8.66
C ASP A 276 -4.69 -20.46 8.83
N ALA A 277 -3.79 -20.25 7.85
CA ALA A 277 -2.38 -20.53 8.00
C ALA A 277 -1.74 -19.56 9.01
N ALA A 278 -1.99 -18.25 8.87
CA ALA A 278 -1.51 -17.23 9.80
C ALA A 278 -2.05 -17.46 11.22
N LYS A 279 -3.35 -17.77 11.37
CA LYS A 279 -3.96 -18.08 12.68
C LYS A 279 -3.27 -19.25 13.37
N ARG A 280 -3.07 -20.36 12.65
CA ARG A 280 -2.38 -21.55 13.19
C ARG A 280 -0.92 -21.27 13.52
N ALA A 281 -0.21 -20.50 12.70
CA ALA A 281 1.17 -20.12 12.97
C ALA A 281 1.29 -19.28 14.25
N LEU A 282 0.41 -18.28 14.45
CA LEU A 282 0.37 -17.50 15.68
C LEU A 282 -0.01 -18.33 16.91
N GLU A 283 -0.94 -19.28 16.76
CA GLU A 283 -1.26 -20.24 17.83
C GLU A 283 -0.05 -21.10 18.21
N ALA A 284 0.69 -21.61 17.22
CA ALA A 284 1.90 -22.38 17.47
C ALA A 284 2.96 -21.54 18.19
N LEU A 285 3.20 -20.30 17.76
CA LEU A 285 4.14 -19.38 18.43
C LEU A 285 3.72 -19.08 19.88
N ARG A 286 2.42 -18.87 20.14
CA ARG A 286 1.90 -18.75 21.52
C ARG A 286 2.16 -20.00 22.35
N SER A 287 1.94 -21.19 21.78
CA SER A 287 2.21 -22.46 22.48
C SER A 287 3.70 -22.67 22.79
N ALA A 288 4.58 -22.05 22.00
CA ALA A 288 6.02 -22.03 22.20
C ALA A 288 6.49 -20.94 23.19
N GLY A 289 5.57 -20.17 23.79
CA GLY A 289 5.86 -19.18 24.83
C GLY A 289 6.03 -17.75 24.33
N GLU A 290 5.72 -17.44 23.08
CA GLU A 290 5.75 -16.06 22.61
C GLU A 290 4.54 -15.26 23.08
N GLU A 291 4.81 -14.04 23.55
CA GLU A 291 3.81 -13.07 23.97
C GLU A 291 3.11 -12.46 22.74
N ILE A 292 2.11 -13.18 22.25
CA ILE A 292 1.24 -12.75 21.16
C ILE A 292 -0.18 -12.61 21.73
N PRO A 293 -0.80 -11.43 21.66
CA PRO A 293 -2.17 -11.23 22.14
C PRO A 293 -3.17 -12.20 21.50
N LYS A 294 -4.19 -12.61 22.28
CA LYS A 294 -5.33 -13.36 21.74
C LYS A 294 -6.30 -12.46 20.97
N ASN A 295 -6.56 -11.28 21.52
CA ASN A 295 -7.32 -10.24 20.84
C ASN A 295 -6.35 -9.27 20.16
N MET A 296 -6.54 -9.06 18.86
CA MET A 296 -5.74 -8.12 18.06
C MET A 296 -6.60 -6.95 17.53
N ALA A 297 -7.81 -6.74 18.06
CA ALA A 297 -8.60 -5.56 17.77
C ALA A 297 -7.94 -4.30 18.36
N PRO A 298 -8.27 -3.10 17.86
CA PRO A 298 -7.89 -1.84 18.49
C PRO A 298 -8.30 -1.80 19.96
N ILE A 299 -7.39 -1.32 20.81
CA ILE A 299 -7.61 -1.17 22.26
C ILE A 299 -7.21 0.22 22.73
N PRO A 300 -7.78 0.72 23.83
CA PRO A 300 -7.30 1.94 24.48
C PRO A 300 -5.81 1.84 24.85
N ARG A 301 -5.05 2.91 24.59
CA ARG A 301 -3.60 2.98 24.80
C ARG A 301 -3.18 2.69 26.24
N ASP A 302 -3.98 3.11 27.21
CA ASP A 302 -3.77 2.85 28.64
C ASP A 302 -3.88 1.37 29.02
N ALA A 303 -4.60 0.56 28.24
CA ALA A 303 -4.71 -0.87 28.47
C ALA A 303 -3.43 -1.65 28.13
N LEU A 304 -2.54 -1.12 27.27
CA LEU A 304 -1.25 -1.75 26.95
C LEU A 304 -0.22 -1.66 28.06
N ALA A 305 -0.32 -0.67 28.95
CA ALA A 305 0.61 -0.52 30.06
C ALA A 305 0.38 -1.53 31.20
N ILE A 306 -0.72 -2.29 31.13
CA ILE A 306 -1.18 -3.23 32.16
C ILE A 306 -1.03 -4.70 31.69
N SER A 307 -0.72 -4.92 30.41
CA SER A 307 -0.52 -6.24 29.78
C SER A 307 0.96 -6.58 29.62
#